data_AF-A0A498NKC6-F1
#
_entry.id   AF-A0A498NKC6-F1
#
_cell.length_a   1.000
_cell.length_b   1.000
_cell.length_c   1.000
_cell.angle_alpha   90.00
_cell.angle_beta   90.00
_cell.angle_gamma   90.00
#
_symmetry.space_group_name_H-M   'P 1'
#
loop_
_entity.id
_entity.type
_entity.pdbx_description
1 polymer ?
#
loop_
_entity_poly.entity_id
_entity_poly.type
_entity_poly.pdbx_seq_one_letter_code
_entity_poly.pdbx_strand_id
1 'polypeptide(L)'
;MYTLQSKWRYLIMFLGVQLVVMALLSREGYQKRVSYFFRIFRKPDSTTGHTGGRNHTDVYANLSLLGPALNKDDMPYCPKQSPLIGGPIHVTFPSGLTLAEVERKNPLVVRGGRYRPPNCEARHRTAIIIPHRNREHHLKFLLYYLHPFLQRQQLSYGIYVIHQVRLQPVMDC
;
A
#
# COMPACT_ATOMS: atom_id res chain seq x y z
N MET A 1 61.86 -19.19 1.32
CA MET A 1 60.61 -19.10 0.52
C MET A 1 59.42 -19.68 1.29
N TYR A 2 58.90 -19.05 2.36
CA TYR A 2 57.75 -19.58 3.13
C TYR A 2 56.73 -18.52 3.62
N THR A 3 56.94 -17.22 3.35
CA THR A 3 56.08 -16.15 3.88
C THR A 3 54.78 -15.95 3.11
N LEU A 4 54.70 -16.40 1.84
CA LEU A 4 53.52 -16.25 0.99
C LEU A 4 52.41 -17.27 1.35
N GLN A 5 52.79 -18.47 1.80
CA GLN A 5 51.82 -19.53 2.14
C GLN A 5 51.04 -19.21 3.43
N SER A 6 51.70 -18.59 4.41
CA SER A 6 51.08 -18.25 5.70
C SER A 6 49.99 -17.18 5.54
N LYS A 7 50.27 -16.11 4.77
CA LYS A 7 49.32 -15.03 4.50
C LYS A 7 48.07 -15.52 3.76
N TRP A 8 48.24 -16.42 2.78
CA TRP A 8 47.12 -17.03 2.06
C TRP A 8 46.27 -17.95 2.95
N ARG A 9 46.89 -18.68 3.87
CA ARG A 9 46.15 -19.51 4.85
C ARG A 9 45.29 -18.66 5.78
N TYR A 10 45.80 -17.51 6.23
CA TYR A 10 44.99 -16.58 7.03
C TYR A 10 43.87 -15.91 6.23
N LEU A 11 44.11 -15.57 4.95
CA LEU A 11 43.05 -15.05 4.06
C LEU A 11 41.95 -16.08 3.82
N ILE A 12 42.30 -17.34 3.55
CA ILE A 12 41.31 -18.42 3.36
C ILE A 12 40.55 -18.67 4.66
N MET A 13 41.22 -18.65 5.82
CA MET A 13 40.56 -18.81 7.11
C MET A 13 39.61 -17.64 7.40
N PHE A 14 40.02 -16.40 7.12
CA PHE A 14 39.16 -15.21 7.30
C PHE A 14 37.94 -15.24 6.38
N LEU A 15 38.12 -15.62 5.12
CA LEU A 15 37.02 -15.74 4.15
C LEU A 15 36.05 -16.87 4.54
N GLY A 16 36.57 -17.98 5.08
CA GLY A 16 35.77 -19.06 5.66
C GLY A 16 34.96 -18.61 6.88
N VAL A 17 35.57 -17.88 7.82
CA VAL A 17 34.89 -17.35 9.00
C VAL A 17 33.81 -16.33 8.59
N GLN A 18 34.08 -15.45 7.62
CA GLN A 18 33.08 -14.52 7.10
C GLN A 18 31.87 -15.25 6.48
N LEU A 19 32.10 -16.33 5.71
CA LEU A 19 31.01 -17.12 5.13
C LEU A 19 30.19 -17.86 6.21
N VAL A 20 30.83 -18.38 7.25
CA VAL A 20 30.14 -19.04 8.37
C VAL A 20 29.31 -18.04 9.17
N VAL A 21 29.86 -16.85 9.49
CA VAL A 21 29.11 -15.80 10.19
C VAL A 21 27.93 -15.33 9.36
N MET A 22 28.10 -15.13 8.04
CA MET A 22 26.99 -14.79 7.14
C MET A 22 25.93 -15.90 7.08
N ALA A 23 26.33 -17.18 7.05
CA ALA A 23 25.41 -18.31 7.07
C ALA A 23 24.64 -18.39 8.40
N LEU A 24 25.30 -18.19 9.54
CA LEU A 24 24.66 -18.18 10.86
C LEU A 24 23.68 -17.00 11.01
N LEU A 25 24.08 -15.79 10.61
CA LEU A 25 23.20 -14.62 10.61
C LEU A 25 22.03 -14.78 9.61
N SER A 26 22.24 -15.50 8.50
CA SER A 26 21.16 -15.80 7.55
C SER A 26 20.14 -16.80 8.11
N ARG A 27 20.55 -17.68 9.03
CA ARG A 27 19.67 -18.69 9.61
C ARG A 27 18.63 -18.08 10.54
N GLU A 28 18.92 -16.93 11.14
CA GLU A 28 17.99 -16.18 12.00
C GLU A 28 17.23 -15.04 11.26
N GLY A 29 17.76 -14.51 10.15
CA GLY A 29 17.21 -13.30 9.51
C GLY A 29 16.67 -13.42 8.07
N TYR A 30 16.92 -14.51 7.34
CA TYR A 30 16.82 -14.50 5.87
C TYR A 30 15.49 -15.03 5.29
N GLN A 31 14.68 -15.76 6.06
CA GLN A 31 13.39 -16.30 5.56
C GLN A 31 12.38 -15.20 5.17
N LYS A 32 12.46 -13.99 5.75
CA LYS A 32 11.49 -12.91 5.47
C LYS A 32 11.88 -11.98 4.30
N ARG A 33 13.14 -11.97 3.85
CA ARG A 33 13.61 -10.99 2.85
C ARG A 33 13.82 -11.57 1.45
N VAL A 34 14.04 -12.88 1.32
CA VAL A 34 14.29 -13.51 0.00
C VAL A 34 13.03 -13.69 -0.83
N SER A 35 11.87 -13.83 -0.20
CA SER A 35 10.57 -13.87 -0.88
C SER A 35 10.30 -12.61 -1.73
N TYR A 36 10.71 -11.44 -1.25
CA TYR A 36 10.54 -10.18 -1.99
C TYR A 36 11.49 -10.06 -3.17
N PHE A 37 12.75 -10.50 -3.01
CA PHE A 37 13.74 -10.40 -4.08
C PHE A 37 13.56 -11.45 -5.18
N PHE A 38 13.18 -12.69 -4.84
CA PHE A 38 12.93 -13.73 -5.85
C PHE A 38 11.70 -13.45 -6.73
N ARG A 39 10.78 -12.58 -6.28
CA ARG A 39 9.60 -12.17 -7.07
C ARG A 39 9.89 -11.05 -8.08
N ILE A 40 11.01 -10.33 -7.94
CA ILE A 40 11.44 -9.28 -8.88
C ILE A 40 12.20 -9.89 -10.06
N PHE A 41 12.94 -10.97 -9.85
CA PHE A 41 13.79 -11.59 -10.87
C PHE A 41 13.18 -12.78 -11.61
N ARG A 42 11.89 -13.10 -11.40
CA ARG A 42 11.18 -14.16 -12.14
C ARG A 42 10.00 -13.61 -12.95
N LYS A 43 10.24 -12.55 -13.72
CA LYS A 43 9.34 -12.12 -14.79
C LYS A 43 9.89 -12.69 -16.10
N PRO A 44 9.29 -13.78 -16.65
CA PRO A 44 9.66 -14.24 -17.98
C PRO A 44 9.18 -13.22 -19.01
N ASP A 45 10.08 -12.84 -19.93
CA ASP A 45 9.73 -12.10 -21.11
C ASP A 45 8.78 -12.93 -21.97
N SER A 46 7.63 -12.36 -22.30
CA SER A 46 6.74 -12.85 -23.33
C SER A 46 6.19 -11.63 -24.05
N THR A 47 6.93 -11.22 -25.08
CA THR A 47 6.47 -10.39 -26.17
C THR A 47 5.40 -11.17 -26.93
N THR A 48 4.15 -10.73 -26.82
CA THR A 48 3.12 -11.09 -27.79
C THR A 48 2.15 -9.92 -27.87
N GLY A 49 2.27 -9.14 -28.94
CA GLY A 49 1.25 -8.17 -29.30
C GLY A 49 0.00 -8.92 -29.73
N HIS A 50 -1.13 -8.62 -29.10
CA HIS A 50 -2.47 -8.87 -29.61
C HIS A 50 -3.37 -7.71 -29.21
N THR A 51 -4.08 -7.21 -30.20
CA THR A 51 -5.06 -6.14 -30.21
C THR A 51 -6.36 -6.55 -29.51
N GLY A 52 -6.98 -5.61 -28.78
CA GLY A 52 -8.40 -5.67 -28.40
C GLY A 52 -8.72 -6.20 -27.00
N GLY A 53 -9.33 -5.35 -26.17
CA GLY A 53 -9.99 -5.77 -24.93
C GLY A 53 -9.60 -4.94 -23.70
N ARG A 54 -10.30 -3.82 -23.49
CA ARG A 54 -10.16 -2.93 -22.33
C ARG A 54 -10.75 -3.58 -21.07
N ASN A 55 -10.07 -4.58 -20.49
CA ASN A 55 -10.40 -5.14 -19.18
C ASN A 55 -9.42 -4.62 -18.13
N HIS A 56 -9.53 -3.32 -17.83
CA HIS A 56 -8.85 -2.72 -16.69
C HIS A 56 -9.49 -3.31 -15.42
N THR A 57 -8.76 -4.11 -14.63
CA THR A 57 -9.22 -4.52 -13.30
C THR A 57 -9.36 -3.27 -12.44
N ASP A 58 -10.58 -2.77 -12.38
CA ASP A 58 -10.91 -1.55 -11.70
C ASP A 58 -10.72 -1.75 -10.19
N VAL A 59 -10.08 -0.79 -9.54
CA VAL A 59 -9.83 -0.85 -8.09
C VAL A 59 -11.13 -0.90 -7.29
N TYR A 60 -12.22 -0.50 -7.94
CA TYR A 60 -13.59 -0.52 -7.48
C TYR A 60 -14.30 -1.87 -7.72
N ALA A 61 -13.64 -2.84 -8.38
CA ALA A 61 -14.12 -4.21 -8.46
C ALA A 61 -14.38 -4.72 -7.04
N ASN A 62 -15.57 -5.30 -6.85
CA ASN A 62 -16.06 -5.84 -5.57
C ASN A 62 -16.50 -4.81 -4.53
N LEU A 63 -16.48 -3.51 -4.81
CA LEU A 63 -16.98 -2.51 -3.84
C LEU A 63 -18.50 -2.59 -3.66
N SER A 64 -19.22 -3.05 -4.68
CA SER A 64 -20.65 -3.39 -4.63
C SER A 64 -20.99 -4.54 -3.66
N LEU A 65 -19.99 -5.30 -3.17
CA LEU A 65 -20.18 -6.32 -2.13
C LEU A 65 -20.23 -5.72 -0.71
N LEU A 66 -19.90 -4.44 -0.54
CA LEU A 66 -20.16 -3.70 0.69
C LEU A 66 -21.67 -3.42 0.73
N GLY A 67 -22.42 -4.47 1.06
CA GLY A 67 -23.86 -4.53 1.01
C GLY A 67 -24.57 -3.57 1.97
N PRO A 68 -25.92 -3.65 2.04
CA PRO A 68 -26.74 -2.74 2.82
C PRO A 68 -26.44 -2.83 4.32
N ALA A 69 -26.74 -1.75 5.03
CA ALA A 69 -26.49 -1.62 6.46
C ALA A 69 -27.22 -2.72 7.26
N LEU A 70 -26.48 -3.46 8.08
CA LEU A 70 -27.09 -4.30 9.12
C LEU A 70 -27.56 -3.39 10.27
N ASN A 71 -28.65 -3.77 10.96
CA ASN A 71 -29.09 -3.07 12.17
C ASN A 71 -27.96 -2.99 13.20
N LYS A 72 -27.80 -1.81 13.80
CA LYS A 72 -26.67 -1.48 14.68
C LYS A 72 -26.68 -2.22 16.02
N ASP A 73 -27.82 -2.75 16.42
CA ASP A 73 -28.07 -3.19 17.79
C ASP A 73 -27.33 -4.50 18.15
N ASP A 74 -26.92 -5.31 17.17
CA ASP A 74 -26.09 -6.51 17.39
C ASP A 74 -25.14 -6.78 16.20
N MET A 75 -24.23 -5.83 15.97
CA MET A 75 -23.31 -5.92 14.84
C MET A 75 -22.03 -6.69 15.20
N PRO A 76 -21.69 -7.78 14.48
CA PRO A 76 -20.45 -8.51 14.76
C PRO A 76 -19.23 -7.66 14.40
N TYR A 77 -18.13 -7.87 15.13
CA TYR A 77 -16.84 -7.29 14.76
C TYR A 77 -16.35 -7.82 13.42
N CYS A 78 -15.71 -6.96 12.61
CA CYS A 78 -15.11 -7.36 11.36
C CYS A 78 -14.04 -8.48 11.59
N PRO A 79 -13.86 -9.40 10.64
CA PRO A 79 -12.84 -10.44 10.75
C PRO A 79 -11.44 -9.84 10.85
N LYS A 80 -10.48 -10.57 11.45
CA LYS A 80 -9.09 -10.09 11.58
C LYS A 80 -8.44 -9.82 10.21
N GLN A 81 -8.77 -10.63 9.22
CA GLN A 81 -8.39 -10.43 7.83
C GLN A 81 -9.67 -10.25 7.02
N SER A 82 -9.79 -9.13 6.30
CA SER A 82 -10.96 -8.87 5.47
C SER A 82 -11.00 -9.84 4.28
N PRO A 83 -12.16 -10.46 3.98
CA PRO A 83 -12.34 -11.30 2.80
C PRO A 83 -12.39 -10.49 1.50
N LEU A 84 -12.56 -9.16 1.60
CA LEU A 84 -12.68 -8.25 0.45
C LEU A 84 -11.32 -7.76 -0.06
N ILE A 85 -10.20 -8.21 0.55
CA ILE A 85 -8.86 -7.84 0.12
C ILE A 85 -8.62 -8.39 -1.28
N GLY A 86 -8.58 -7.48 -2.27
CA GLY A 86 -8.18 -7.80 -3.62
C GLY A 86 -6.67 -8.03 -3.71
N GLY A 87 -6.25 -8.77 -4.73
CA GLY A 87 -4.85 -8.96 -5.07
C GLY A 87 -4.15 -7.66 -5.54
N PRO A 88 -3.08 -7.78 -6.33
CA PRO A 88 -2.33 -6.62 -6.81
C PRO A 88 -3.22 -5.57 -7.49
N ILE A 89 -3.05 -4.31 -7.09
CA ILE A 89 -3.78 -3.18 -7.67
C ILE A 89 -2.97 -2.63 -8.84
N HIS A 90 -3.59 -2.53 -10.02
CA HIS A 90 -3.00 -1.85 -11.15
C HIS A 90 -3.30 -0.35 -11.07
N VAL A 91 -2.24 0.47 -10.95
CA VAL A 91 -2.34 1.93 -10.83
C VAL A 91 -2.18 2.55 -12.21
N THR A 92 -3.17 3.33 -12.62
CA THR A 92 -3.21 4.10 -13.86
C THR A 92 -3.53 5.55 -13.55
N PHE A 93 -3.11 6.47 -14.42
CA PHE A 93 -3.32 7.89 -14.23
C PHE A 93 -4.21 8.44 -15.36
N PRO A 94 -5.53 8.21 -15.31
CA PRO A 94 -6.44 8.76 -16.31
C PRO A 94 -6.44 10.30 -16.30
N SER A 95 -6.27 10.90 -17.47
CA SER A 95 -6.38 12.33 -17.69
C SER A 95 -7.81 12.81 -17.37
N GLY A 96 -7.95 13.83 -16.52
CA GLY A 96 -9.26 14.46 -16.26
C GLY A 96 -10.03 13.95 -15.04
N LEU A 97 -9.41 13.14 -14.17
CA LEU A 97 -10.05 12.70 -12.92
C LEU A 97 -10.44 13.90 -12.04
N THR A 98 -11.72 13.99 -11.67
CA THR A 98 -12.26 15.04 -10.79
C THR A 98 -12.60 14.50 -9.40
N LEU A 99 -12.61 15.35 -8.38
CA LEU A 99 -13.04 14.95 -7.03
C LEU A 99 -14.50 14.52 -6.98
N ALA A 100 -15.37 15.17 -7.76
CA ALA A 100 -16.78 14.80 -7.88
C ALA A 100 -16.96 13.37 -8.41
N GLU A 101 -16.10 12.94 -9.35
CA GLU A 101 -16.12 11.56 -9.81
C GLU A 101 -15.68 10.57 -8.72
N VAL A 102 -14.66 10.92 -7.93
CA VAL A 102 -14.23 10.11 -6.77
C VAL A 102 -15.36 9.98 -5.76
N GLU A 103 -16.05 11.06 -5.42
CA GLU A 103 -17.19 11.06 -4.50
C GLU A 103 -18.35 10.20 -5.02
N ARG A 104 -18.72 10.37 -6.30
CA ARG A 104 -19.77 9.56 -6.94
C ARG A 104 -19.47 8.06 -6.90
N LYS A 105 -18.20 7.66 -7.05
CA LYS A 105 -17.78 6.26 -6.98
C LYS A 105 -17.72 5.70 -5.55
N ASN A 106 -17.78 6.55 -4.53
CA ASN A 106 -17.65 6.17 -3.12
C ASN A 106 -18.89 6.62 -2.31
N PRO A 107 -20.08 6.08 -2.59
CA PRO A 107 -21.32 6.54 -1.95
C PRO A 107 -21.38 6.28 -0.44
N LEU A 108 -20.57 5.34 0.07
CA LEU A 108 -20.50 5.00 1.50
C LEU A 108 -19.59 5.95 2.30
N VAL A 109 -18.85 6.82 1.63
CA VAL A 109 -17.99 7.82 2.29
C VAL A 109 -18.85 9.03 2.63
N VAL A 110 -18.90 9.38 3.91
CA VAL A 110 -19.63 10.57 4.37
C VAL A 110 -18.75 11.82 4.28
N ARG A 111 -19.40 12.99 4.41
CA ARG A 111 -18.72 14.30 4.42
C ARG A 111 -17.50 14.29 5.35
N GLY A 112 -16.41 14.90 4.88
CA GLY A 112 -15.13 14.92 5.57
C GLY A 112 -14.27 13.67 5.35
N GLY A 113 -14.57 12.84 4.33
CA GLY A 113 -13.73 11.70 3.96
C GLY A 113 -13.74 10.58 4.99
N ARG A 114 -14.86 10.41 5.70
CA ARG A 114 -15.02 9.39 6.73
C ARG A 114 -15.80 8.20 6.19
N TYR A 115 -15.42 7.01 6.62
CA TYR A 115 -16.08 5.77 6.23
C TYR A 115 -16.14 4.82 7.42
N ARG A 116 -17.26 4.10 7.51
CA ARG A 116 -17.44 2.98 8.43
C ARG A 116 -18.09 1.82 7.67
N PRO A 117 -17.60 0.58 7.83
CA PRO A 117 -18.23 -0.58 7.20
C PRO A 117 -19.69 -0.72 7.63
N PRO A 118 -20.63 -0.91 6.67
CA PRO A 118 -22.05 -1.02 6.95
C PRO A 118 -22.46 -2.43 7.43
N ASN A 119 -21.57 -3.42 7.30
CA ASN A 119 -21.85 -4.84 7.54
C ASN A 119 -21.13 -5.46 8.76
N CYS A 120 -20.21 -4.74 9.40
CA CYS A 120 -19.58 -5.14 10.66
C CYS A 120 -19.05 -3.93 11.45
N GLU A 121 -18.73 -4.12 12.73
CA GLU A 121 -18.00 -3.12 13.51
C GLU A 121 -16.49 -3.26 13.30
N ALA A 122 -15.86 -2.22 12.75
CA ALA A 122 -14.41 -2.19 12.57
C ALA A 122 -13.68 -2.25 13.91
N ARG A 123 -12.69 -3.16 14.01
CA ARG A 123 -11.81 -3.30 15.18
C ARG A 123 -10.88 -2.11 15.39
N HIS A 124 -10.57 -1.40 14.30
CA HIS A 124 -9.62 -0.30 14.29
C HIS A 124 -10.29 0.97 13.76
N ARG A 125 -10.00 2.07 14.47
CA ARG A 125 -10.37 3.43 14.06
C ARG A 125 -9.10 4.15 13.64
N THR A 126 -8.99 4.50 12.36
CA THR A 126 -7.74 5.01 11.78
C THR A 126 -7.91 6.44 11.26
N ALA A 127 -7.10 7.36 11.75
CA ALA A 127 -6.96 8.69 11.15
C ALA A 127 -5.82 8.68 10.14
N ILE A 128 -6.10 9.07 8.90
CA ILE A 128 -5.12 9.13 7.82
C ILE A 128 -4.78 10.59 7.57
N ILE A 129 -3.54 10.97 7.88
CA ILE A 129 -3.07 12.34 7.74
C ILE A 129 -2.27 12.44 6.45
N ILE A 130 -2.74 13.27 5.52
CA ILE A 130 -2.10 13.51 4.24
C ILE A 130 -1.52 14.93 4.27
N PRO A 131 -0.20 15.10 4.41
CA PRO A 131 0.42 16.41 4.25
C PRO A 131 0.30 16.82 2.77
N HIS A 132 -0.20 18.03 2.54
CA HIS A 132 -0.43 18.55 1.20
C HIS A 132 0.13 19.97 1.05
N ARG A 133 0.83 20.17 -0.07
CA ARG A 133 1.33 21.49 -0.50
C ARG A 133 1.28 21.58 -2.01
N ASN A 134 0.37 22.39 -2.55
CA ASN A 134 0.27 22.74 -3.97
C ASN A 134 0.32 21.55 -4.96
N ARG A 135 -0.27 20.39 -4.60
CA ARG A 135 -0.26 19.16 -5.42
C ARG A 135 -1.65 18.52 -5.51
N GLU A 136 -2.64 19.31 -5.91
CA GLU A 136 -4.03 18.84 -6.00
C GLU A 136 -4.21 17.67 -6.98
N HIS A 137 -3.48 17.66 -8.08
CA HIS A 137 -3.55 16.56 -9.06
C HIS A 137 -3.21 15.21 -8.41
N HIS A 138 -2.13 15.14 -7.64
CA HIS A 138 -1.71 13.90 -6.97
C HIS A 138 -2.70 13.49 -5.87
N LEU A 139 -3.28 14.47 -5.16
CA LEU A 139 -4.27 14.20 -4.14
C LEU A 139 -5.51 13.51 -4.72
N LYS A 140 -5.97 13.94 -5.90
CA LYS A 140 -7.12 13.32 -6.59
C LYS A 140 -6.88 11.83 -6.89
N PHE A 141 -5.72 11.50 -7.45
CA PHE A 141 -5.36 10.09 -7.70
C PHE A 141 -5.20 9.31 -6.40
N LEU A 142 -4.54 9.90 -5.41
CA LEU A 142 -4.36 9.26 -4.11
C LEU A 142 -5.72 8.87 -3.52
N LEU A 143 -6.68 9.80 -3.45
CA LEU A 143 -8.01 9.52 -2.93
C LEU A 143 -8.76 8.46 -3.76
N TYR A 144 -8.64 8.53 -5.10
CA TYR A 144 -9.28 7.56 -6.01
C TYR A 144 -8.84 6.11 -5.75
N TYR A 145 -7.57 5.88 -5.43
CA TYR A 145 -7.05 4.54 -5.12
C TYR A 145 -7.20 4.18 -3.64
N LEU A 146 -7.05 5.16 -2.75
CA LEU A 146 -6.99 4.95 -1.31
C LEU A 146 -8.36 4.61 -0.72
N HIS A 147 -9.44 5.27 -1.17
CA HIS A 147 -10.79 4.98 -0.68
C HIS A 147 -11.19 3.51 -0.84
N PRO A 148 -11.22 2.93 -2.05
CA PRO A 148 -11.59 1.52 -2.24
C PRO A 148 -10.58 0.54 -1.63
N PHE A 149 -9.29 0.93 -1.51
CA PHE A 149 -8.30 0.12 -0.81
C PHE A 149 -8.64 -0.03 0.68
N LEU A 150 -8.96 1.07 1.36
CA LEU A 150 -9.29 1.07 2.80
C LEU A 150 -10.65 0.45 3.08
N GLN A 151 -11.63 0.68 2.20
CA GLN A 151 -12.98 0.10 2.34
C GLN A 151 -12.92 -1.44 2.26
N ARG A 152 -12.10 -2.00 1.35
CA ARG A 152 -11.85 -3.44 1.25
C ARG A 152 -11.13 -4.03 2.45
N GLN A 153 -10.45 -3.22 3.26
CA GLN A 153 -9.87 -3.66 4.53
C GLN A 153 -10.88 -3.61 5.70
N GLN A 154 -12.12 -3.18 5.45
CA GLN A 154 -13.18 -3.04 6.46
C GLN A 154 -12.76 -2.16 7.65
N LEU A 155 -11.99 -1.11 7.39
CA LEU A 155 -11.53 -0.16 8.41
C LEU A 155 -12.56 0.95 8.64
N SER A 156 -12.67 1.42 9.88
CA SER A 156 -13.33 2.70 10.16
C SER A 156 -12.25 3.78 10.06
N TYR A 157 -12.31 4.64 9.03
CA TYR A 157 -11.27 5.63 8.79
C TYR A 157 -11.80 7.05 8.56
N GLY A 158 -10.94 8.03 8.76
CA GLY A 158 -11.15 9.42 8.35
C GLY A 158 -9.88 9.98 7.71
N ILE A 159 -10.03 10.65 6.56
CA ILE A 159 -8.93 11.27 5.84
C ILE A 159 -8.85 12.76 6.17
N TYR A 160 -7.68 13.20 6.63
CA TYR A 160 -7.39 14.58 6.98
C TYR A 160 -6.27 15.11 6.09
N VAL A 161 -6.62 16.03 5.19
CA VAL A 161 -5.65 16.67 4.30
C VAL A 161 -5.16 17.96 4.95
N ILE A 162 -3.93 17.96 5.44
CA ILE A 162 -3.32 19.12 6.11
C ILE A 162 -2.61 19.97 5.05
N HIS A 163 -3.16 21.15 4.80
CA HIS A 163 -2.58 22.11 3.88
C HIS A 163 -1.50 22.93 4.57
N GLN A 164 -0.28 22.90 4.05
CA GLN A 164 0.80 23.73 4.55
C GLN A 164 0.62 25.18 4.07
N VAL A 165 0.23 26.08 4.99
CA VAL A 165 0.34 27.53 4.78
C VAL A 165 1.79 27.95 5.01
N ARG A 166 2.37 28.74 4.09
CA ARG A 166 3.61 29.47 4.42
C ARG A 166 3.18 30.66 5.29
N LEU A 167 3.48 30.62 6.58
CA LEU A 167 3.63 31.87 7.32
C LEU A 167 4.87 32.56 6.75
N GLN A 168 4.65 33.61 5.96
CA GLN A 168 5.67 34.65 5.84
C GLN A 168 5.76 35.30 7.22
N PRO A 169 6.96 35.41 7.83
CA PRO A 169 7.10 36.31 8.97
C PRO A 169 6.79 37.71 8.45
N VAL A 170 5.76 38.32 9.02
CA VAL A 170 5.48 39.73 8.81
C VAL A 170 6.66 40.46 9.45
N MET A 171 7.62 40.88 8.63
CA MET A 171 8.52 41.96 9.00
C MET A 171 7.68 43.24 8.89
N ASP A 172 6.91 43.52 9.94
CA ASP A 172 6.36 44.86 10.14
C ASP A 172 7.57 45.78 10.42
N CYS A 173 7.78 46.75 9.53
CA CYS A 173 8.74 47.83 9.68
C CYS A 173 8.34 48.79 10.80
#